data_AF-A0AA97D3Y4-F1
#
_entry.id   AF-A0AA97D3Y4-F1
#
_cell.length_a   1.000
_cell.length_b   1.000
_cell.length_c   1.000
_cell.angle_alpha   90.00
_cell.angle_beta   90.00
_cell.angle_gamma   90.00
#
_symmetry.space_group_name_H-M   'P 1'
#
loop_
_entity.id
_entity.type
_entity.pdbx_description
1 polymer ?
#
loop_
_entity_poly.entity_id
_entity_poly.type
_entity_poly.pdbx_seq_one_letter_code
_entity_poly.pdbx_strand_id
1 'polypeptide(L)'
;MIKSILFLKVAFHKRTLVTGFKTALIVGIFLNIINQGDLILSMKLADVHWLKLALTFCVPFFVSVYSATIARLRFDPGTRVWVEAQLSCGKCNKVSLHVLKNHLVGECSKCRDETLWHKNH
;
A
#
# COMPACT_ATOMS: atom_id res chain seq x y z
N MET A 1 0.81 19.64 0.24
CA MET A 1 2.03 19.24 1.01
C MET A 1 1.75 18.16 2.06
N ILE A 2 0.76 18.33 2.96
CA ILE A 2 0.46 17.37 4.05
C ILE A 2 0.05 15.96 3.56
N LYS A 3 -0.74 15.85 2.47
CA LYS A 3 -1.11 14.56 1.87
C LYS A 3 0.11 13.74 1.43
N SER A 4 1.12 14.40 0.84
CA SER A 4 2.34 13.75 0.36
C SER A 4 3.21 13.23 1.50
N ILE A 5 3.35 14.00 2.59
CA ILE A 5 4.10 13.59 3.78
C ILE A 5 3.46 12.37 4.44
N LEU A 6 2.13 12.35 4.54
CA LEU A 6 1.40 11.22 5.09
C LEU A 6 1.56 9.97 4.24
N PHE A 7 1.43 10.11 2.92
CA PHE A 7 1.67 9.02 1.98
C PHE A 7 3.07 8.44 2.17
N LEU A 8 4.09 9.29 2.24
CA LEU A 8 5.48 8.88 2.46
C LEU A 8 5.64 8.15 3.81
N LYS A 9 5.07 8.69 4.88
CA LYS A 9 5.12 8.07 6.22
C LYS A 9 4.51 6.66 6.25
N VAL A 10 3.41 6.45 5.52
CA VAL A 10 2.76 5.13 5.42
C VAL A 10 3.52 4.21 4.45
N ALA A 11 4.03 4.73 3.34
CA ALA A 11 4.82 3.97 2.37
C ALA A 11 6.12 3.44 2.97
N PHE A 12 6.84 4.28 3.72
CA PHE A 12 8.08 3.93 4.42
C PHE A 12 7.86 3.27 5.77
N HIS A 13 6.61 2.95 6.14
CA HIS A 13 6.37 2.21 7.36
C HIS A 13 6.93 0.79 7.25
N LYS A 14 7.65 0.31 8.29
CA LYS A 14 8.30 -1.01 8.31
C LYS A 14 7.38 -2.13 7.84
N ARG A 15 6.12 -2.13 8.27
CA ARG A 15 5.13 -3.14 7.84
C ARG A 15 4.81 -3.06 6.34
N THR A 16 4.81 -1.88 5.72
CA THR A 16 4.60 -1.73 4.27
C THR A 16 5.79 -2.25 3.50
N LEU A 17 6.99 -1.83 3.88
CA LEU A 17 8.24 -2.21 3.23
C LEU A 17 8.50 -3.71 3.31
N VAL A 18 8.26 -4.33 4.47
CA VAL A 18 8.43 -5.79 4.64
C VAL A 18 7.45 -6.57 3.77
N THR A 19 6.19 -6.15 3.68
CA THR A 19 5.23 -6.79 2.76
C THR A 19 5.67 -6.61 1.31
N GLY A 20 6.06 -5.40 0.92
CA GLY A 20 6.55 -5.11 -0.43
C GLY A 20 7.77 -5.95 -0.80
N PHE A 21 8.73 -6.08 0.11
CA PHE A 21 9.94 -6.87 -0.11
C PHE A 21 9.64 -8.37 -0.26
N LYS A 22 8.73 -8.92 0.56
CA LYS A 22 8.27 -10.32 0.39
C LYS A 22 7.60 -10.54 -0.96
N THR A 23 6.72 -9.64 -1.38
CA THR A 23 6.09 -9.70 -2.70
C THR A 23 7.13 -9.64 -3.81
N ALA A 24 8.12 -8.73 -3.68
CA ALA A 24 9.20 -8.56 -4.63
C ALA A 24 10.04 -9.81 -4.82
N LEU A 25 10.40 -10.51 -3.72
CA LEU A 25 11.15 -11.75 -3.80
C LEU A 25 10.35 -12.84 -4.50
N ILE A 26 9.11 -13.10 -4.07
CA ILE A 26 8.30 -14.19 -4.61
C ILE A 26 7.98 -13.94 -6.09
N VAL A 27 7.38 -12.79 -6.40
CA VAL A 27 6.97 -12.45 -7.77
C VAL A 27 8.19 -12.24 -8.65
N GLY A 28 9.25 -11.60 -8.13
CA GLY A 28 10.48 -11.35 -8.88
C GLY A 28 11.22 -12.62 -9.27
N ILE A 29 11.23 -13.65 -8.41
CA ILE A 29 11.79 -14.97 -8.79
C ILE A 29 11.04 -15.54 -9.98
N PHE A 30 9.70 -15.59 -9.93
CA PHE A 30 8.90 -16.11 -11.04
C PHE A 30 9.10 -15.30 -12.32
N LEU A 31 9.09 -13.96 -12.22
CA LEU A 31 9.32 -13.09 -13.37
C LEU A 31 10.72 -13.29 -13.96
N ASN A 32 11.74 -13.42 -13.13
CA ASN A 32 13.11 -13.62 -13.61
C ASN A 32 13.28 -14.98 -14.31
N ILE A 33 12.63 -16.04 -13.80
CA ILE A 33 12.60 -17.37 -14.44
C ILE A 33 11.95 -17.29 -15.83
N ILE A 34 10.77 -16.68 -15.94
CA ILE A 34 10.05 -16.56 -17.21
C ILE A 34 10.84 -15.75 -18.24
N ASN A 35 11.59 -14.75 -17.76
CA ASN A 35 12.10 -13.68 -18.60
C ASN A 35 13.54 -13.88 -19.09
N GLN A 36 14.35 -14.60 -18.33
CA GLN A 36 15.74 -14.94 -18.66
C GLN A 36 16.24 -16.13 -17.84
N GLY A 37 15.33 -16.99 -17.36
CA GLY A 37 15.66 -18.17 -16.57
C GLY A 37 16.58 -19.13 -17.33
N ASP A 38 16.39 -19.28 -18.64
CA ASP A 38 17.22 -20.14 -19.48
C ASP A 38 18.71 -19.74 -19.45
N LEU A 39 19.00 -18.43 -19.46
CA LEU A 39 20.37 -17.92 -19.41
C LEU A 39 21.02 -18.15 -18.04
N ILE A 40 20.23 -17.99 -16.97
CA ILE A 40 20.69 -18.19 -15.59
C ILE A 40 20.93 -19.68 -15.33
N LEU A 41 20.03 -20.55 -15.77
CA LEU A 41 20.13 -22.00 -15.57
C LEU A 41 21.25 -22.62 -16.42
N SER A 42 21.49 -22.05 -17.61
CA SER A 42 22.58 -22.46 -18.50
C SER A 42 23.95 -21.87 -18.11
N MET A 43 24.06 -21.20 -16.95
CA MET A 43 25.28 -20.52 -16.47
C MET A 43 25.86 -19.45 -17.44
N LYS A 44 25.04 -18.89 -18.33
CA LYS A 44 25.43 -17.85 -19.30
C LYS A 44 25.25 -16.45 -18.72
N LEU A 45 25.97 -16.17 -17.62
CA LEU A 45 25.85 -14.91 -16.88
C LEU A 45 26.29 -13.67 -17.69
N ALA A 46 27.17 -13.84 -18.68
CA ALA A 46 27.62 -12.75 -19.56
C ALA A 46 26.49 -12.18 -20.43
N ASP A 47 25.49 -13.00 -20.75
CA ASP A 47 24.35 -12.63 -21.60
C ASP A 47 23.14 -12.14 -20.78
N VAL A 48 23.24 -12.14 -19.45
CA VAL A 48 22.16 -11.70 -18.56
C VAL A 48 21.98 -10.19 -18.64
N HIS A 49 20.75 -9.76 -18.89
CA HIS A 49 20.44 -8.34 -18.93
C HIS A 49 20.18 -7.81 -17.51
N TRP A 50 21.23 -7.29 -16.86
CA TRP A 50 21.21 -6.86 -15.45
C TRP A 50 20.11 -5.85 -15.11
N LEU A 51 19.84 -4.89 -16.01
CA LEU A 51 18.74 -3.94 -15.81
C LEU A 51 17.38 -4.66 -15.80
N LYS A 52 17.21 -5.66 -16.67
CA LYS A 52 15.99 -6.46 -16.76
C LYS A 52 15.80 -7.26 -15.48
N LEU A 53 16.88 -7.87 -14.98
CA LEU A 53 16.92 -8.56 -13.69
C LEU A 53 16.50 -7.63 -12.55
N ALA A 54 17.13 -6.46 -12.43
CA ALA A 54 16.80 -5.50 -11.39
C ALA A 54 15.31 -5.10 -11.43
N LEU A 55 14.77 -4.81 -12.62
CA LEU A 55 13.37 -4.43 -12.79
C LEU A 55 12.38 -5.54 -12.39
N THR A 56 12.73 -6.82 -12.59
CA THR A 56 11.85 -7.93 -12.17
C THR A 56 11.60 -7.97 -10.66
N PHE A 57 12.50 -7.43 -9.85
CA PHE A 57 12.31 -7.29 -8.40
C PHE A 57 11.80 -5.90 -8.01
N CYS A 58 12.29 -4.84 -8.65
CA CYS A 58 11.90 -3.47 -8.34
C CYS A 58 10.41 -3.20 -8.62
N VAL A 59 9.89 -3.66 -9.75
CA VAL A 59 8.50 -3.37 -10.14
C VAL A 59 7.49 -3.97 -9.15
N PRO A 60 7.56 -5.28 -8.79
CA PRO A 60 6.62 -5.85 -7.82
C PRO A 60 6.77 -5.23 -6.42
N PHE A 61 7.97 -4.81 -6.02
CA PHE A 61 8.18 -4.05 -4.79
C PHE A 61 7.36 -2.75 -4.77
N PHE A 62 7.54 -1.89 -5.78
CA PHE A 62 6.90 -0.58 -5.82
C PHE A 62 5.38 -0.70 -5.94
N VAL A 63 4.88 -1.61 -6.79
CA VAL A 63 3.43 -1.85 -6.94
C VAL A 63 2.82 -2.33 -5.62
N SER A 64 3.52 -3.20 -4.88
CA SER A 64 3.05 -3.68 -3.58
C SER A 64 3.02 -2.58 -2.52
N VAL A 65 4.08 -1.76 -2.42
CA VAL A 65 4.14 -0.63 -1.48
C VAL A 65 3.06 0.41 -1.80
N TYR A 66 2.89 0.77 -3.08
CA TYR A 66 1.89 1.73 -3.53
C TYR A 66 0.47 1.27 -3.18
N SER A 67 0.12 0.04 -3.54
CA SER A 67 -1.20 -0.54 -3.29
C SER A 67 -1.50 -0.64 -1.79
N ALA A 68 -0.53 -1.10 -1.00
CA ALA A 68 -0.66 -1.18 0.45
C ALA A 68 -0.81 0.21 1.09
N THR A 69 -0.12 1.23 0.58
CA THR A 69 -0.22 2.59 1.09
C THR A 69 -1.60 3.18 0.84
N ILE A 70 -2.14 3.02 -0.37
CA ILE A 70 -3.50 3.49 -0.70
C ILE A 70 -4.54 2.79 0.18
N ALA A 71 -4.45 1.46 0.31
CA ALA A 71 -5.39 0.69 1.13
C ALA A 71 -5.37 1.14 2.60
N ARG A 72 -4.18 1.46 3.15
CA ARG A 72 -4.03 1.93 4.54
C ARG A 72 -4.46 3.38 4.75
N LEU A 73 -4.62 4.15 3.69
CA LEU A 73 -5.14 5.52 3.73
C LEU A 73 -6.65 5.59 3.47
N ARG A 74 -7.31 4.47 3.20
CA ARG A 74 -8.77 4.36 3.22
C ARG A 74 -9.27 4.20 4.65
N PHE A 75 -10.43 4.77 4.93
CA PHE A 75 -11.06 4.77 6.24
C PHE A 75 -12.41 4.08 6.15
N ASP A 76 -12.39 2.76 6.03
CA ASP A 76 -13.61 1.96 5.92
C ASP A 76 -14.10 1.56 7.33
N PRO A 77 -15.41 1.59 7.63
CA PRO A 77 -15.94 1.15 8.91
C PRO A 77 -15.49 -0.27 9.27
N GLY A 78 -15.16 -0.50 10.54
CA GLY A 78 -14.63 -1.78 11.03
C GLY A 78 -13.15 -2.04 10.71
N THR A 79 -12.47 -1.17 9.96
CA THR A 79 -11.02 -1.29 9.73
C THR A 79 -10.19 -0.55 10.78
N ARG A 80 -8.94 -0.97 10.99
CA ARG A 80 -8.00 -0.29 11.90
C ARG A 80 -7.31 0.87 11.21
N VAL A 81 -7.25 1.99 11.90
CA VAL A 81 -6.64 3.22 11.42
C VAL A 81 -5.12 3.20 11.56
N TRP A 82 -4.41 3.56 10.50
CA TRP A 82 -2.94 3.59 10.48
C TRP A 82 -2.35 4.93 10.92
N VAL A 83 -3.16 5.99 10.88
CA VAL A 83 -2.74 7.38 11.08
C VAL A 83 -3.84 8.16 11.78
N GLU A 84 -3.46 8.99 12.74
CA GLU A 84 -4.40 9.90 13.38
C GLU A 84 -4.94 10.91 12.35
N ALA A 85 -6.27 11.08 12.32
CA ALA A 85 -6.94 11.94 11.37
C ALA A 85 -8.33 12.35 11.86
N GLN A 86 -8.77 13.53 11.46
CA GLN A 86 -10.17 13.93 11.55
C GLN A 86 -10.89 13.57 10.26
N LEU A 87 -11.97 12.80 10.37
CA LEU A 87 -12.79 12.35 9.26
C LEU A 87 -14.12 13.12 9.25
N SER A 88 -14.71 13.30 8.07
CA SER A 88 -16.09 13.74 7.87
C SER A 88 -16.84 12.73 7.01
N CYS A 89 -18.11 12.53 7.31
CA CYS A 89 -18.97 11.70 6.47
C CYS A 89 -19.34 12.47 5.20
N GLY A 90 -18.88 12.01 4.03
CA GLY A 90 -19.17 12.63 2.74
C GLY A 90 -20.63 12.53 2.30
N LYS A 91 -21.41 11.61 2.89
CA LYS A 91 -22.83 11.47 2.57
C LYS A 91 -23.68 12.51 3.27
N CYS A 92 -23.57 12.65 4.60
CA CYS A 92 -24.39 13.60 5.36
C CYS A 92 -23.72 14.96 5.61
N ASN A 93 -22.39 15.05 5.51
CA ASN A 93 -21.55 16.22 5.83
C ASN A 93 -21.81 16.85 7.21
N LYS A 94 -22.48 16.13 8.13
CA LYS A 94 -22.90 16.63 9.45
C LYS A 94 -22.15 16.00 10.62
N VAL A 95 -21.45 14.89 10.38
CA VAL A 95 -20.76 14.13 11.43
C VAL A 95 -19.27 14.12 11.13
N SER A 96 -18.48 14.49 12.13
CA SER A 96 -17.02 14.35 12.14
C SER A 96 -16.61 13.30 13.17
N LEU A 97 -15.57 12.54 12.84
CA LEU A 97 -15.01 11.51 13.71
C LEU A 97 -13.51 11.73 13.82
N HIS A 98 -13.01 11.90 15.05
CA HIS A 98 -11.57 11.92 15.30
C HIS A 98 -11.10 10.48 15.51
N VAL A 99 -10.22 9.98 14.64
CA VAL A 99 -9.68 8.63 14.73
C VAL A 99 -8.23 8.65 15.19
N LEU A 100 -7.93 7.80 16.16
CA LEU A 100 -6.58 7.58 16.68
C LEU A 100 -5.94 6.37 15.98
N LYS A 101 -4.61 6.37 15.89
CA LYS A 101 -3.86 5.23 15.34
C LYS A 101 -4.20 3.95 16.11
N ASN A 102 -4.36 2.84 15.38
CA ASN A 102 -4.73 1.50 15.83
C ASN A 102 -6.17 1.33 16.36
N HIS A 103 -6.99 2.39 16.42
CA HIS A 103 -8.41 2.29 16.73
C HIS A 103 -9.23 1.84 15.51
N LEU A 104 -10.40 1.27 15.76
CA LEU A 104 -11.35 0.89 14.72
C LEU A 104 -12.11 2.13 14.24
N VAL A 105 -12.29 2.25 12.93
CA VAL A 105 -13.17 3.27 12.35
C VAL A 105 -14.62 2.88 12.64
N GLY A 106 -15.34 3.73 13.37
CA GLY A 106 -16.78 3.57 13.60
C GLY A 106 -17.61 3.99 12.39
N GLU A 107 -18.89 3.63 12.41
CA GLU A 107 -19.87 4.11 11.44
C GLU A 107 -20.33 5.54 11.74
N CYS A 108 -20.86 6.23 10.74
CA CYS A 108 -21.51 7.51 10.93
C CYS A 108 -22.82 7.32 11.69
N SER A 109 -23.02 8.09 12.77
CA SER A 109 -24.25 8.06 13.57
C SER A 109 -25.54 8.35 12.80
N LYS A 110 -25.46 9.00 11.63
CA LYS A 110 -26.62 9.27 10.76
C LYS A 110 -26.75 8.31 9.58
N CYS A 111 -25.64 7.94 8.93
CA CYS A 111 -25.67 7.14 7.69
C CYS A 111 -25.53 5.64 7.95
N ARG A 112 -25.02 5.22 9.12
CA ARG A 112 -24.84 3.82 9.53
C ARG A 112 -24.09 2.99 8.47
N ASP A 113 -24.74 2.02 7.86
CA ASP A 113 -24.24 1.14 6.81
C ASP A 113 -23.87 1.88 5.51
N GLU A 114 -24.43 3.06 5.28
CA GLU A 114 -24.12 3.90 4.11
C GLU A 114 -23.03 4.95 4.40
N THR A 115 -22.16 4.68 5.37
CA THR A 115 -21.09 5.59 5.78
C THR A 115 -20.00 5.68 4.73
N LEU A 116 -19.62 6.92 4.40
CA LEU A 116 -18.53 7.19 3.46
C LEU A 116 -17.60 8.24 4.07
N TRP A 117 -16.50 7.79 4.67
CA TRP A 117 -15.55 8.66 5.35
C TRP A 117 -14.58 9.32 4.39
N HIS A 118 -14.40 10.63 4.55
CA HIS A 118 -13.33 11.39 3.93
C HIS A 118 -12.46 12.03 4.99
N LYS A 119 -11.17 12.15 4.71
CA LYS A 119 -10.27 12.91 5.58
C LYS A 119 -10.56 14.40 5.44
N ASN A 120 -10.85 15.06 6.56
CA ASN A 120 -10.89 16.53 6.62
C ASN A 120 -9.48 17.09 6.43
N HIS A 121 -9.42 18.17 5.64
CA HIS A 121 -8.18 18.87 5.33
C HIS A 121 -7.70 19.73 6.49
#